data_AF-A0A5C8MJ67-F1
#
_entry.id   AF-A0A5C8MJ67-F1
#
_cell.length_a   1.000
_cell.length_b   1.000
_cell.length_c   1.000
_cell.angle_alpha   90.00
_cell.angle_beta   90.00
_cell.angle_gamma   90.00
#
_symmetry.space_group_name_H-M   'P 1'
#
loop_
_entity.id
_entity.type
_entity.pdbx_description
1 polymer ?
#
loop_
_entity_poly.entity_id
_entity_poly.type
_entity_poly.pdbx_seq_one_letter_code
_entity_poly.pdbx_strand_id
1 'polypeptide(L)'
;MQEQKFRILTINPGSTSTKIGVFEDERSIFEKTIRHDAETLQRYPSIIDQYEFRKQTILDALDEEGINLSKLSAVCGRGGLLRPIEGGTY
;
A
#
# COMPACT_ATOMS: atom_id res chain seq x y z
N MET A 1 -23.49 21.48 6.87
CA MET A 1 -22.15 20.92 7.17
C MET A 1 -21.63 20.32 5.88
N GLN A 2 -20.42 20.66 5.43
CA GLN A 2 -19.76 19.82 4.40
C GLN A 2 -19.39 18.50 5.09
N GLU A 3 -19.79 17.38 4.50
CA GLU A 3 -19.33 16.07 4.97
C GLU A 3 -17.82 15.99 4.72
N GLN A 4 -17.07 15.76 5.80
CA GLN A 4 -15.66 15.46 5.71
C GLN A 4 -15.52 14.05 5.15
N LYS A 5 -14.94 13.93 3.97
CA LYS A 5 -14.65 12.64 3.34
C LYS A 5 -13.31 12.09 3.82
N PHE A 6 -13.26 10.79 4.10
CA PHE A 6 -12.02 10.13 4.47
C PHE A 6 -11.34 9.54 3.24
N ARG A 7 -10.06 9.86 3.06
CA ARG A 7 -9.26 9.25 2.00
C ARG A 7 -8.28 8.23 2.57
N ILE A 8 -8.43 6.98 2.18
CA ILE A 8 -7.69 5.86 2.77
C ILE A 8 -6.85 5.20 1.70
N LEU A 9 -5.55 5.05 1.96
CA LEU A 9 -4.66 4.22 1.16
C LEU A 9 -4.63 2.81 1.76
N THR A 10 -4.92 1.78 0.97
CA THR A 10 -4.74 0.38 1.35
C THR A 10 -3.50 -0.19 0.65
N ILE A 11 -2.68 -0.94 1.39
CA ILE A 11 -1.44 -1.53 0.89
C ILE A 11 -1.44 -3.02 1.23
N ASN A 12 -1.35 -3.86 0.21
CA ASN A 12 -1.28 -5.31 0.33
C ASN A 12 -0.03 -5.83 -0.40
N PRO A 13 1.10 -5.95 0.32
CA PRO A 13 2.31 -6.57 -0.21
C PRO A 13 2.10 -8.08 -0.41
N GLY A 14 2.38 -8.58 -1.60
CA GLY A 14 2.50 -10.00 -1.93
C GLY A 14 3.95 -10.38 -2.23
N SER A 15 4.21 -11.66 -2.53
CA SER A 15 5.55 -12.16 -2.85
C SER A 15 6.16 -11.45 -4.05
N THR A 16 5.44 -11.41 -5.17
CA THR A 16 5.91 -10.84 -6.46
C THR A 16 5.09 -9.63 -6.92
N SER A 17 4.23 -9.10 -6.05
CA SER A 17 3.41 -7.93 -6.37
C SER A 17 3.13 -7.10 -5.14
N THR A 18 2.62 -5.90 -5.35
CA THR A 18 2.02 -5.08 -4.29
C THR A 18 0.74 -4.47 -4.85
N LYS A 19 -0.38 -4.80 -4.22
CA LYS A 19 -1.68 -4.23 -4.56
C LYS A 19 -1.89 -3.00 -3.69
N ILE A 20 -2.26 -1.90 -4.31
CA ILE A 20 -2.63 -0.67 -3.63
C ILE A 20 -4.00 -0.21 -4.10
N GLY A 21 -4.73 0.44 -3.20
CA GLY A 21 -5.98 1.11 -3.55
C GLY A 21 -6.17 2.38 -2.74
N VAL A 22 -6.79 3.39 -3.36
CA VAL A 22 -7.16 4.65 -2.72
C VAL A 22 -8.67 4.73 -2.72
N PHE A 23 -9.24 4.85 -1.53
CA PHE A 23 -10.68 4.91 -1.32
C PHE A 23 -11.04 6.28 -0.76
N GLU A 24 -12.15 6.83 -1.25
CA GLU A 24 -12.82 7.96 -0.65
C GLU A 24 -14.11 7.43 -0.02
N ASP A 25 -14.12 7.35 1.30
CA ASP A 25 -15.11 6.62 2.08
C ASP A 25 -15.24 5.16 1.55
N GLU A 26 -16.42 4.76 1.06
CA GLU A 26 -16.66 3.41 0.52
C GLU A 26 -16.35 3.29 -0.98
N ARG A 27 -15.98 4.40 -1.64
CA ARG A 27 -15.77 4.43 -3.08
C ARG A 27 -14.29 4.23 -3.43
N SER A 28 -14.00 3.21 -4.24
CA SER A 28 -12.70 3.06 -4.88
C SER A 28 -12.47 4.20 -5.87
N ILE A 29 -11.44 5.02 -5.61
CA ILE A 29 -10.97 6.05 -6.53
C ILE A 29 -9.97 5.46 -7.51
N PHE A 30 -9.17 4.53 -7.02
CA PHE A 30 -8.06 3.94 -7.77
C PHE A 30 -7.64 2.62 -7.14
N GLU A 31 -7.30 1.64 -7.98
CA GLU A 31 -6.68 0.38 -7.58
C GLU A 31 -5.61 0.00 -8.61
N LYS A 32 -4.44 -0.43 -8.14
CA LYS A 32 -3.33 -0.85 -9.01
C LYS A 32 -2.60 -2.04 -8.40
N THR A 33 -2.24 -2.97 -9.28
CA THR A 33 -1.35 -4.08 -8.93
C THR A 33 0.02 -3.78 -9.52
N ILE A 34 0.96 -3.39 -8.67
CA ILE A 34 2.36 -3.22 -9.02
C ILE A 34 2.99 -4.62 -9.08
N ARG A 35 3.51 -5.01 -10.24
CA ARG A 35 4.21 -6.29 -10.40
C ARG A 35 5.70 -6.06 -10.23
N HIS A 36 6.33 -6.90 -9.43
CA HIS A 36 7.76 -6.85 -9.18
C HIS A 36 8.43 -7.95 -9.98
N ASP A 37 9.44 -7.58 -10.76
CA ASP A 37 10.25 -8.53 -11.49
C ASP A 37 11.02 -9.45 -10.53
N ALA A 38 11.01 -10.76 -10.80
CA ALA A 38 11.58 -11.75 -9.91
C ALA A 38 13.12 -11.63 -9.82
N GLU A 39 13.78 -11.32 -10.92
CA GLU A 39 15.24 -11.13 -10.94
C GLU A 39 15.65 -9.92 -10.10
N THR A 40 14.85 -8.85 -10.14
CA THR A 40 15.05 -7.66 -9.31
C THR A 40 14.87 -7.97 -7.83
N LEU A 41 13.83 -8.73 -7.45
CA LEU A 41 13.60 -9.12 -6.06
C LEU A 41 14.68 -10.05 -5.50
N GLN A 42 15.25 -10.92 -6.33
CA GLN A 42 16.30 -11.86 -5.93
C GLN A 42 17.64 -11.17 -5.61
N ARG A 43 17.83 -9.91 -6.01
CA ARG A 43 19.03 -9.13 -5.67
C ARG A 43 19.09 -8.73 -4.20
N TYR A 44 17.96 -8.80 -3.49
CA TYR A 44 17.88 -8.45 -2.08
C TYR A 44 18.22 -9.67 -1.20
N PRO A 45 19.19 -9.55 -0.26
CA PRO A 45 19.58 -10.67 0.60
C PRO A 45 18.45 -11.20 1.49
N SER A 46 17.52 -10.33 1.88
CA SER A 46 16.35 -10.68 2.67
C SER A 46 15.11 -9.90 2.25
N ILE A 47 13.93 -10.33 2.72
CA ILE A 47 12.66 -9.66 2.41
C ILE A 47 12.62 -8.23 2.97
N ILE A 48 13.22 -7.98 4.13
CA ILE A 48 13.20 -6.64 4.74
C ILE A 48 14.05 -5.64 3.94
N ASP A 49 15.08 -6.12 3.23
CA ASP A 49 15.92 -5.28 2.37
C ASP A 49 15.14 -4.74 1.16
N GLN A 50 13.99 -5.35 0.82
CA GLN A 50 13.09 -4.87 -0.25
C GLN A 50 12.27 -3.64 0.18
N TYR A 51 12.33 -3.21 1.45
CA TYR A 51 11.46 -2.18 2.01
C TYR A 51 11.46 -0.88 1.20
N GLU A 52 12.64 -0.27 1.01
CA GLU A 52 12.73 1.02 0.31
C GLU A 52 12.32 0.89 -1.16
N PHE A 53 12.69 -0.21 -1.82
CA PHE A 53 12.24 -0.49 -3.19
C PHE A 53 10.72 -0.55 -3.29
N ARG A 54 10.07 -1.35 -2.44
CA ARG A 54 8.61 -1.49 -2.47
C ARG A 54 7.92 -0.18 -2.13
N LYS A 55 8.41 0.53 -1.12
CA LYS A 55 7.90 1.85 -0.75
C LYS A 55 8.00 2.83 -1.92
N GLN A 56 9.15 2.89 -2.59
CA GLN A 56 9.34 3.79 -3.73
C GLN A 56 8.37 3.45 -4.87
N THR A 57 8.22 2.17 -5.23
CA THR A 57 7.27 1.77 -6.29
C THR A 57 5.82 2.16 -5.97
N ILE A 58 5.43 2.17 -4.70
CA ILE A 58 4.10 2.62 -4.27
C ILE A 58 3.98 4.13 -4.41
N LEU A 59 4.99 4.88 -3.97
CA LEU A 59 5.00 6.34 -4.07
C LEU A 59 4.94 6.80 -5.53
N ASP A 60 5.75 6.19 -6.40
CA ASP A 60 5.75 6.48 -7.84
C ASP A 60 4.38 6.18 -8.45
N ALA A 61 3.79 5.02 -8.13
CA ALA A 61 2.47 4.65 -8.61
C ALA A 61 1.35 5.58 -8.14
N LEU A 62 1.49 6.21 -6.97
CA LEU A 62 0.52 7.19 -6.46
C LEU A 62 0.72 8.56 -7.11
N ASP A 63 1.97 8.97 -7.34
CA ASP A 63 2.31 10.23 -8.02
C ASP A 63 1.85 10.22 -9.49
N GLU A 64 2.10 9.12 -10.21
CA GLU A 64 1.64 8.90 -11.59
C GLU A 64 0.13 9.10 -11.76
N GLU A 65 -0.65 8.74 -10.74
CA GLU A 65 -2.11 8.80 -10.73
C GLU A 65 -2.64 10.10 -10.10
N GLY A 66 -1.73 11.02 -9.76
CA GLY A 66 -2.05 12.33 -9.18
C GLY A 66 -2.61 12.24 -7.75
N ILE A 67 -2.31 11.18 -7.00
CA ILE A 67 -2.75 11.01 -5.62
C ILE A 67 -1.88 11.85 -4.68
N ASN A 68 -2.46 12.91 -4.14
CA ASN A 68 -1.80 13.71 -3.12
C ASN A 68 -1.81 12.99 -1.75
N LEU A 69 -0.62 12.58 -1.29
CA LEU A 69 -0.40 11.90 -0.01
C LEU A 69 -0.82 12.74 1.20
N SER A 70 -0.71 14.07 1.13
CA SER A 70 -1.10 14.97 2.23
C SER A 70 -2.61 15.01 2.47
N LYS A 71 -3.40 14.47 1.54
CA LYS A 71 -4.86 14.36 1.66
C LYS A 71 -5.31 13.02 2.22
N LEU A 72 -4.39 12.08 2.45
CA LEU A 72 -4.72 10.80 3.08
C LEU A 72 -5.09 11.04 4.54
N SER A 73 -6.23 10.49 4.95
CA SER A 73 -6.69 10.45 6.33
C SER A 73 -6.11 9.25 7.08
N ALA A 74 -5.83 8.15 6.37
CA ALA A 74 -5.23 6.95 6.94
C ALA A 74 -4.50 6.11 5.87
N VAL A 75 -3.60 5.25 6.35
CA VAL A 75 -2.97 4.19 5.55
C VAL A 75 -3.21 2.85 6.27
N CYS A 76 -3.77 1.88 5.57
CA CYS A 76 -4.03 0.53 6.08
C CYS A 76 -3.13 -0.48 5.35
N GLY A 77 -2.33 -1.22 6.10
CA GLY A 77 -1.48 -2.29 5.59
C GLY A 77 -2.05 -3.67 5.90
N ARG A 78 -1.82 -4.64 5.01
CA ARG A 78 -2.06 -6.05 5.34
C ARG A 78 -1.16 -6.47 6.51
N GLY A 79 -1.75 -7.10 7.52
CA GLY A 79 -1.03 -7.69 8.64
C GLY A 79 0.08 -8.65 8.20
N GLY A 80 1.22 -8.55 8.87
CA GLY A 80 2.40 -9.37 8.62
C GLY A 80 2.53 -10.56 9.57
N LEU A 81 3.75 -11.08 9.69
CA LEU A 81 4.09 -12.11 10.67
C LEU A 81 4.14 -11.50 12.08
N LEU A 82 3.00 -11.54 12.76
CA LEU A 82 2.85 -11.13 14.16
C LEU A 82 2.72 -12.38 15.05
N ARG A 83 2.94 -12.19 16.36
CA ARG A 83 2.52 -13.20 17.35
C ARG A 83 0.98 -13.35 17.30
N PRO A 84 0.42 -14.47 17.79
CA PRO A 84 -1.04 -14.60 17.91
C PRO A 84 -1.63 -13.43 18.69
N ILE A 85 -2.62 -12.77 18.09
CA ILE A 85 -3.36 -11.63 18.64
C ILE A 85 -4.85 -11.79 18.31
N GLU A 86 -5.72 -11.06 19.00
CA GLU A 86 -7.15 -11.02 18.68
C GLU A 86 -7.39 -10.43 17.28
N GLY A 87 -8.58 -10.70 16.72
CA GLY A 87 -8.99 -10.11 15.45
C GLY A 87 -9.38 -8.64 15.64
N GLY A 88 -8.85 -7.75 14.81
CA GLY A 88 -9.14 -6.32 14.91
C GLY A 88 -8.31 -5.47 13.95
N THR A 89 -8.48 -4.15 14.06
CA THR A 89 -7.62 -3.14 13.41
C THR A 89 -6.64 -2.61 14.46
N TYR A 90 -5.34 -2.57 14.11
CA TYR A 90 -4.23 -2.22 15.01
C TYR A 90 -3.35 -1.14 14.39
#